data_AF-A0A961YDU1-F1
#
_entry.id   AF-A0A961YDU1-F1
#
_cell.length_a   1.000
_cell.length_b   1.000
_cell.length_c   1.000
_cell.angle_alpha   90.00
_cell.angle_beta   90.00
_cell.angle_gamma   90.00
#
_symmetry.space_group_name_H-M   'P 1'
#
loop_
_entity.id
_entity.type
_entity.pdbx_description
1 polymer ?
#
loop_
_entity_poly.entity_id
_entity_poly.type
_entity_poly.pdbx_seq_one_letter_code
_entity_poly.pdbx_strand_id
1 'polypeptide(L)'
;MGANEQNTALQEGLESQESLKLRGFTASCGPTGAVVVDRWNHVRGVWQFHHHSYFWTPAGYAEPTYRTELLEDAIAYTLDTISKL
;
A
#
# COMPACT_ATOMS: atom_id res chain seq x y z
N MET A 1 4.59 18.26 4.72
CA MET A 1 4.73 16.86 4.30
C MET A 1 4.00 16.68 2.98
N GLY A 2 4.73 16.53 1.89
CA GLY A 2 4.18 16.24 0.57
C GLY A 2 3.74 14.78 0.46
N ALA A 3 2.89 14.50 -0.53
CA ALA A 3 2.38 13.15 -0.78
C ALA A 3 3.50 12.13 -0.98
N ASN A 4 4.60 12.52 -1.62
CA ASN A 4 5.73 11.65 -1.87
C ASN A 4 6.40 11.14 -0.58
N GLU A 5 6.55 12.00 0.43
CA GLU A 5 7.12 11.62 1.74
C GLU A 5 6.25 10.58 2.44
N GLN A 6 4.92 10.74 2.36
CA GLN A 6 3.95 9.85 2.99
C GLN A 6 3.86 8.49 2.28
N ASN A 7 4.02 8.49 0.96
CA ASN A 7 4.08 7.27 0.15
C ASN A 7 5.38 6.51 0.39
N THR A 8 6.53 7.21 0.49
CA THR A 8 7.80 6.58 0.87
C THR A 8 7.72 5.97 2.26
N ALA A 9 7.17 6.68 3.25
CA ALA A 9 6.99 6.14 4.60
C ALA A 9 6.10 4.89 4.62
N LEU A 10 5.04 4.86 3.80
CA LEU A 10 4.19 3.68 3.62
C LEU A 10 4.92 2.52 2.97
N GLN A 11 5.68 2.77 1.91
CA GLN A 11 6.52 1.75 1.29
C GLN A 11 7.51 1.16 2.30
N GLU A 12 8.29 1.99 2.98
CA GLU A 12 9.30 1.53 3.95
C GLU A 12 8.65 0.77 5.11
N GLY A 13 7.50 1.23 5.59
CA GLY A 13 6.73 0.56 6.64
C GLY A 13 6.25 -0.83 6.21
N LEU A 14 5.78 -0.98 4.96
CA LEU A 14 5.38 -2.26 4.38
C LEU A 14 6.58 -3.19 4.11
N GLU A 15 7.69 -2.65 3.59
CA GLU A 15 8.91 -3.42 3.33
C GLU A 15 9.62 -3.86 4.61
N SER A 16 9.43 -3.14 5.71
CA SER A 16 9.92 -3.52 7.03
C SER A 16 9.18 -4.76 7.59
N GLN A 17 7.95 -5.03 7.12
CA GLN A 17 7.18 -6.18 7.59
C GLN A 17 7.72 -7.51 7.03
N GLU A 18 8.28 -8.34 7.91
CA GLU A 18 8.78 -9.68 7.57
C GLU A 18 7.68 -10.58 6.99
N SER A 19 6.45 -10.48 7.50
CA SER A 19 5.28 -11.21 7.00
C SER A 19 5.02 -10.98 5.50
N LEU A 20 5.29 -9.77 5.03
CA LEU A 20 5.08 -9.35 3.65
C LEU A 20 6.14 -10.02 2.75
N LYS A 21 7.40 -9.96 3.16
CA LYS A 21 8.53 -10.63 2.50
C LYS A 21 8.39 -12.15 2.47
N LEU A 22 8.00 -12.77 3.58
CA LEU A 22 7.83 -14.22 3.70
C LEU A 22 6.74 -14.76 2.76
N ARG A 23 5.68 -13.98 2.52
CA ARG A 23 4.61 -14.36 1.58
C ARG A 23 4.92 -13.96 0.12
N GLY A 24 6.07 -13.34 -0.13
CA GLY A 24 6.54 -12.93 -1.46
C GLY A 24 5.87 -11.67 -2.00
N PHE A 25 5.34 -10.82 -1.12
CA PHE A 25 4.80 -9.52 -1.49
C PHE A 25 5.92 -8.48 -1.50
N THR A 26 5.76 -7.49 -2.37
CA THR A 26 6.65 -6.34 -2.52
C THR A 26 5.83 -5.06 -2.56
N ALA A 27 6.36 -4.00 -1.95
CA ALA A 27 5.80 -2.67 -2.03
C ALA A 27 6.76 -1.80 -2.84
N SER A 28 6.25 -0.96 -3.74
CA SER A 28 7.08 -0.09 -4.58
C SER A 28 6.36 1.21 -4.88
N CYS A 29 7.06 2.34 -4.77
CA CYS A 29 6.53 3.62 -5.23
C CYS A 29 6.55 3.70 -6.76
N GLY A 30 5.37 3.83 -7.36
CA GLY A 30 5.19 4.07 -8.78
C GLY A 30 5.53 5.52 -9.19
N PRO A 31 5.68 5.80 -10.50
CA PRO A 31 6.05 7.12 -11.02
C PRO A 31 5.01 8.21 -10.76
N THR A 32 3.77 7.83 -10.47
CA THR A 32 2.68 8.74 -10.07
C THR A 32 2.68 9.05 -8.57
N GLY A 33 3.66 8.52 -7.83
CA GLY A 33 3.75 8.65 -6.38
C GLY A 33 2.95 7.59 -5.62
N ALA A 34 2.16 6.73 -6.28
CA ALA A 34 1.37 5.72 -5.61
C ALA A 34 2.21 4.53 -5.10
N VAL A 35 1.89 3.93 -3.95
CA VAL A 35 2.55 2.71 -3.47
C VAL A 35 1.83 1.49 -4.01
N VAL A 36 2.47 0.76 -4.91
CA VAL A 36 1.94 -0.47 -5.49
C VAL A 36 2.34 -1.64 -4.60
N VAL A 37 1.35 -2.45 -4.20
CA VAL A 37 1.57 -3.72 -3.52
C VAL A 37 1.38 -4.83 -4.54
N ASP A 38 2.45 -5.54 -4.86
CA ASP A 38 2.44 -6.65 -5.80
C ASP A 38 2.92 -7.94 -5.13
N ARG A 39 2.59 -9.06 -5.77
CA ARG A 39 3.11 -10.38 -5.40
C ARG A 39 3.44 -11.12 -6.69
N TRP A 40 4.71 -11.44 -6.91
CA TRP A 40 5.18 -12.13 -8.12
C TRP A 40 4.70 -11.47 -9.41
N ASN A 41 4.84 -10.14 -9.52
CA ASN A 41 4.44 -9.37 -10.70
C ASN A 41 2.91 -9.32 -10.93
N HIS A 42 2.11 -9.71 -9.93
CA HIS A 42 0.67 -9.48 -9.88
C HIS A 42 0.36 -8.38 -8.89
N VAL A 43 -0.09 -7.23 -9.38
CA VAL A 43 -0.59 -6.15 -8.54
C VAL A 43 -1.78 -6.65 -7.74
N ARG A 44 -1.75 -6.43 -6.43
CA ARG A 44 -2.83 -6.79 -5.48
C ARG A 44 -3.63 -5.57 -5.07
N GLY A 45 -2.97 -4.43 -5.01
CA GLY A 45 -3.61 -3.14 -4.88
C GLY A 45 -2.60 -2.02 -4.87
N VAL A 46 -3.12 -0.81 -4.84
CA VAL A 46 -2.36 0.42 -4.92
C VAL A 46 -2.85 1.35 -3.83
N TRP A 47 -1.91 1.88 -3.06
CA TRP A 47 -2.14 2.98 -2.14
C TRP A 47 -1.82 4.30 -2.81
N GLN A 48 -2.69 5.28 -2.60
CA GLN A 48 -2.47 6.66 -3.03
C GLN A 48 -2.64 7.59 -1.84
N PHE A 49 -1.67 8.46 -1.60
CA PHE A 49 -1.84 9.54 -0.63
C PHE A 49 -2.36 10.80 -1.32
N HIS A 50 -3.55 11.25 -0.91
CA HIS A 50 -4.20 12.45 -1.44
C HIS A 50 -4.94 13.19 -0.33
N HIS A 51 -4.92 14.52 -0.33
CA HIS A 51 -5.65 15.34 0.66
C HIS A 51 -5.47 14.87 2.13
N HIS A 52 -4.24 14.56 2.53
CA HIS A 52 -3.91 14.09 3.88
C HIS A 52 -4.49 12.71 4.26
N SER A 53 -4.92 11.90 3.28
CA SER A 53 -5.40 10.55 3.50
C SER A 53 -4.77 9.55 2.53
N TYR A 54 -4.54 8.34 3.01
CA TYR A 54 -4.23 7.16 2.23
C TYR A 54 -5.50 6.51 1.70
N PHE A 55 -5.51 6.19 0.41
CA PHE A 55 -6.59 5.52 -0.30
C PHE A 55 -6.08 4.21 -0.87
N TRP A 56 -6.73 3.11 -0.53
CA TRP A 56 -6.41 1.80 -1.06
C TRP A 56 -7.37 1.44 -2.19
N THR A 57 -6.80 1.14 -3.35
CA THR A 57 -7.51 0.62 -4.52
C THR A 57 -7.04 -0.82 -4.78
N PRO A 58 -7.88 -1.84 -4.54
CA PRO A 58 -7.54 -3.22 -4.85
C PRO A 58 -7.39 -3.41 -6.37
N ALA A 59 -6.56 -4.37 -6.76
CA ALA A 59 -6.34 -4.68 -8.18
C ALA A 59 -7.65 -5.18 -8.83
N GLY A 60 -7.98 -4.59 -9.98
CA GLY A 60 -9.23 -4.87 -10.70
C GLY A 60 -10.40 -3.97 -10.32
N TYR A 61 -10.24 -3.07 -9.35
CA TYR A 61 -11.21 -2.04 -9.02
C TYR A 61 -10.77 -0.69 -9.58
N ALA A 62 -11.74 0.10 -10.05
CA ALA A 62 -11.50 1.47 -10.52
C ALA A 62 -11.49 2.50 -9.40
N GLU A 63 -12.04 2.15 -8.23
CA GLU A 63 -12.30 3.07 -7.12
C GLU A 63 -11.66 2.57 -5.81
N PRO A 64 -11.24 3.49 -4.92
CA PRO A 64 -10.67 3.13 -3.64
C PRO A 64 -11.72 2.51 -2.73
N THR A 65 -11.41 1.36 -2.14
CA THR A 65 -12.33 0.63 -1.25
C THR A 65 -12.05 0.91 0.23
N TYR A 66 -10.91 1.51 0.55
CA TYR A 66 -10.55 1.85 1.93
C TYR A 66 -9.79 3.17 1.99
N ARG A 67 -10.02 3.92 3.07
CA ARG A 67 -9.41 5.23 3.32
C ARG A 67 -8.98 5.30 4.78
N THR A 68 -7.78 5.81 5.03
CA THR A 68 -7.30 6.15 6.37
C THR A 68 -6.38 7.37 6.32
N GLU A 69 -6.26 8.10 7.43
CA GLU A 69 -5.32 9.21 7.58
C GLU A 69 -4.01 8.77 8.26
N LEU A 70 -4.01 7.57 8.84
CA LEU A 70 -2.90 7.02 9.61
C LEU A 70 -2.11 6.01 8.78
N LEU A 71 -0.79 6.19 8.77
CA LEU A 71 0.16 5.27 8.15
C LEU A 71 0.03 3.85 8.73
N GLU A 72 -0.09 3.75 10.05
CA GLU A 72 -0.17 2.48 10.77
C GLU A 72 -1.43 1.68 10.37
N ASP A 73 -2.57 2.35 10.21
CA ASP A 73 -3.81 1.72 9.72
C ASP A 73 -3.67 1.25 8.28
N ALA A 74 -2.96 1.99 7.42
CA ALA A 74 -2.74 1.59 6.04
C ALA A 74 -1.88 0.31 5.97
N ILE A 75 -0.85 0.23 6.81
CA ILE A 75 -0.02 -0.98 6.95
C ILE A 75 -0.85 -2.13 7.49
N ALA A 76 -1.58 -1.94 8.59
CA ALA A 76 -2.40 -2.97 9.21
C ALA A 76 -3.48 -3.51 8.25
N TYR A 77 -4.16 -2.62 7.51
CA TYR A 77 -5.13 -3.00 6.50
C TYR A 77 -4.49 -3.79 5.36
N THR A 78 -3.28 -3.42 4.93
CA THR A 78 -2.54 -4.18 3.91
C THR A 78 -2.22 -5.58 4.41
N LEU A 79 -1.71 -5.69 5.64
CA LEU A 79 -1.39 -6.98 6.27
C LEU A 79 -2.63 -7.88 6.41
N ASP A 80 -3.78 -7.33 6.82
CA ASP A 80 -5.06 -8.06 6.87
C ASP A 80 -5.50 -8.51 5.47
N THR A 81 -5.44 -7.60 4.48
CA THR A 81 -5.82 -7.89 3.10
C THR A 81 -4.98 -9.02 2.50
N ILE A 82 -3.66 -8.98 2.68
CA ILE A 82 -2.78 -10.06 2.19
C ILE A 82 -2.89 -11.33 3.01
N SER A 83 -3.34 -11.24 4.28
CA SER A 83 -3.55 -12.42 5.11
C SER A 83 -4.68 -13.29 4.59
N LYS A 84 -5.71 -12.65 4.02
CA LYS A 84 -6.90 -13.28 3.42
C LYS A 84 -6.67 -13.86 2.01
N LEU A 85 -5.50 -13.62 1.40
CA LEU A 85 -5.06 -14.14 0.10
C LEU A 85 -4.22 -15.41 0.23
#